data_AF-A0A7X7Q8V2-F1
#
_entry.id   AF-A0A7X7Q8V2-F1
#
_cell.length_a   1.000
_cell.length_b   1.000
_cell.length_c   1.000
_cell.angle_alpha   90.00
_cell.angle_beta   90.00
_cell.angle_gamma   90.00
#
_symmetry.space_group_name_H-M   'P 1'
#
loop_
_entity.id
_entity.type
_entity.pdbx_description
1 polymer ?
#
loop_
_entity_poly.entity_id
_entity_poly.type
_entity_poly.pdbx_seq_one_letter_code
_entity_poly.pdbx_strand_id
1 'polypeptide(L)'
;MTTDVTLNYYTVGEDFADTKAPDVPVEKMWETRKFQARLVNPANRRKLSVIIVGTGLAGGAAAATLGEAGYNVLNFCYQDSPRRAHSIAAQGGINAAKNYQNDGDSIFRLFFDTIKGGD
;
A
#
# COMPACT_ATOMS: atom_id res chain seq x y z
N MET A 1 -9.82 -20.39 47.02
CA MET A 1 -10.53 -19.18 46.55
C MET A 1 -9.74 -18.63 45.38
N THR A 2 -10.35 -18.73 44.20
CA THR A 2 -10.11 -17.98 42.96
C THR A 2 -8.66 -17.71 42.53
N THR A 3 -8.07 -18.70 41.86
CA THR A 3 -7.08 -18.44 40.80
C THR A 3 -7.80 -17.74 39.66
N ASP A 4 -7.55 -16.44 39.50
CA ASP A 4 -8.04 -15.67 38.37
C ASP A 4 -7.26 -16.12 37.12
N VAL A 5 -7.87 -17.03 36.35
CA VAL A 5 -7.34 -17.52 35.08
C VAL A 5 -7.76 -16.52 34.01
N THR A 6 -7.13 -15.35 34.00
CA THR A 6 -7.17 -14.46 32.84
C THR A 6 -6.42 -15.17 31.71
N LEU A 7 -7.17 -15.64 30.72
CA LEU A 7 -6.64 -16.25 29.50
C LEU A 7 -5.85 -15.19 28.70
N ASN A 8 -4.56 -15.08 28.98
CA ASN A 8 -3.64 -14.21 28.24
C ASN A 8 -3.34 -14.85 26.87
N TYR A 9 -4.25 -14.63 25.91
CA TYR A 9 -4.14 -15.16 24.54
C TYR A 9 -3.08 -14.47 23.67
N TYR A 10 -2.48 -13.37 24.13
CA TYR A 10 -1.46 -12.64 23.39
C TYR A 10 -0.55 -11.82 24.32
N THR A 11 0.63 -11.48 23.80
CA THR A 11 1.55 -10.48 24.37
C THR A 11 1.47 -9.21 23.53
N VAL A 12 1.35 -8.05 24.18
CA VAL A 12 1.52 -6.75 23.53
C VAL A 12 3.02 -6.54 23.29
N GLY A 13 3.41 -6.33 22.04
CA GLY A 13 4.79 -5.99 21.67
C GLY A 13 5.11 -4.52 21.95
N GLU A 14 6.37 -4.14 21.78
CA GLU A 14 6.76 -2.73 21.84
C GLU A 14 6.13 -1.92 20.70
N ASP A 15 5.92 -0.63 20.94
CA ASP A 15 5.52 0.31 19.90
C ASP A 15 6.54 0.26 18.75
N PHE A 16 6.04 0.08 17.54
CA PHE A 16 6.87 0.05 16.35
C PHE A 16 6.75 1.37 15.59
N ALA A 17 7.88 1.95 15.21
CA ALA A 17 7.94 3.10 14.31
C ALA A 17 8.39 2.66 12.91
N ASP A 18 8.02 3.42 11.88
CA ASP A 18 8.56 3.19 10.53
C ASP A 18 10.05 3.56 10.47
N THR A 19 10.91 2.55 10.36
CA THR A 19 12.36 2.73 10.27
C THR A 19 12.86 2.93 8.83
N LYS A 20 11.97 2.93 7.84
CA LYS A 20 12.32 3.01 6.41
C LYS A 20 12.05 4.37 5.80
N ALA A 21 11.28 5.22 6.48
CA ALA A 21 11.11 6.61 6.08
C ALA A 21 12.45 7.36 6.23
N PRO A 22 12.94 8.05 5.18
CA PRO A 22 14.15 8.84 5.29
C PRO A 22 13.94 10.04 6.24
N ASP A 23 14.95 10.34 7.06
CA ASP A 23 14.96 11.50 7.96
C ASP A 23 15.30 12.80 7.19
N VAL A 24 14.33 13.29 6.42
CA VAL A 24 14.42 14.49 5.58
C VAL A 24 13.09 15.25 5.63
N PRO A 25 13.03 16.54 5.23
CA PRO A 25 11.76 17.26 5.12
C PRO A 25 10.71 16.49 4.30
N VAL A 26 9.45 16.57 4.71
CA VAL A 26 8.35 15.72 4.22
C VAL A 26 8.20 15.77 2.69
N GLU A 27 8.42 16.94 2.11
CA GLU A 27 8.36 17.18 0.66
C GLU A 27 9.44 16.41 -0.13
N LYS A 28 10.53 15.99 0.52
CA LYS A 28 11.63 15.21 -0.07
C LYS A 28 11.55 13.72 0.23
N MET A 29 10.79 13.31 1.25
CA MET A 29 10.76 11.93 1.74
C MET A 29 10.51 10.90 0.63
N TRP A 30 9.50 11.13 -0.23
CA TRP A 30 9.15 10.19 -1.31
C TRP A 30 10.25 10.07 -2.37
N GLU A 31 10.84 11.19 -2.78
CA GLU A 31 11.91 11.21 -3.78
C GLU A 31 13.16 10.49 -3.25
N THR A 32 13.56 10.80 -2.01
CA THR A 32 14.67 10.14 -1.33
C THR A 32 14.42 8.65 -1.18
N ARG A 33 13.21 8.24 -0.78
CA ARG A 33 12.85 6.83 -0.60
C ARG A 33 12.91 6.03 -1.90
N LYS A 34 12.47 6.62 -3.03
CA LYS A 34 12.59 6.01 -4.36
C LYS A 34 14.05 5.86 -4.77
N PHE A 35 14.87 6.88 -4.56
CA PHE A 35 16.28 6.87 -4.94
C PHE A 35 17.08 5.81 -4.17
N GLN A 36 16.81 5.66 -2.87
CA GLN A 36 17.48 4.67 -2.01
C GLN A 36 16.94 3.24 -2.17
N ALA A 37 15.84 3.06 -2.90
CA ALA A 37 15.22 1.74 -3.07
C ALA A 37 16.13 0.80 -3.86
N ARG A 38 16.34 -0.42 -3.35
CA ARG A 38 17.02 -1.48 -4.11
C ARG A 38 16.14 -1.90 -5.28
N LEU A 39 16.66 -1.75 -6.50
CA LEU A 39 15.93 -2.10 -7.72
C LEU A 39 16.30 -3.51 -8.19
N VAL A 40 15.31 -4.20 -8.75
CA VAL A 40 15.52 -5.50 -9.42
C VAL A 40 15.88 -5.23 -10.88
N ASN A 41 17.03 -5.75 -11.31
CA ASN A 41 17.44 -5.73 -12.72
C ASN A 41 16.36 -6.42 -13.59
N PRO A 42 15.91 -5.80 -14.71
CA PRO A 42 14.94 -6.39 -15.64
C PRO A 42 15.19 -7.85 -16.00
N ALA A 43 16.44 -8.25 -16.24
CA ALA A 43 16.79 -9.62 -16.62
C ALA A 43 16.53 -10.65 -15.51
N ASN A 44 16.43 -10.20 -14.25
CA ASN A 44 16.21 -11.06 -13.09
C ASN A 44 14.73 -11.13 -12.65
N ARG A 45 13.83 -10.30 -13.19
CA ARG A 45 12.43 -10.23 -12.72
C ARG A 45 11.70 -11.57 -12.86
N ARG A 46 11.90 -12.27 -13.98
CA ARG A 46 11.29 -13.60 -14.24
C ARG A 46 11.76 -14.70 -13.28
N LYS A 47 12.89 -14.50 -12.59
CA LYS A 47 13.42 -15.44 -11.59
C LYS A 47 12.74 -15.28 -10.23
N LEU A 48 12.06 -14.16 -10.01
CA LEU A 48 11.40 -13.85 -8.76
C LEU A 48 9.91 -14.17 -8.87
N SER A 49 9.42 -14.93 -7.90
CA SER A 49 7.99 -15.19 -7.73
C SER A 49 7.41 -14.23 -6.70
N VAL A 50 6.33 -13.56 -7.06
CA VAL A 50 5.60 -12.63 -6.19
C VAL A 50 4.26 -13.25 -5.86
N ILE A 51 4.01 -13.45 -4.57
CA ILE A 51 2.72 -13.89 -4.05
C ILE A 51 1.92 -12.65 -3.65
N ILE A 52 0.72 -12.52 -4.22
CA ILE A 52 -0.24 -11.48 -3.87
C ILE A 52 -1.44 -12.15 -3.22
N VAL A 53 -1.75 -11.70 -2.01
CA VAL A 53 -2.90 -12.19 -1.24
C VAL A 53 -3.97 -11.10 -1.26
N GLY A 54 -5.07 -11.38 -1.97
CA GLY A 54 -6.19 -10.47 -2.18
C GLY A 54 -6.28 -9.99 -3.62
N THR A 55 -7.46 -10.11 -4.22
CA THR A 55 -7.74 -9.73 -5.62
C THR A 55 -8.62 -8.48 -5.74
N GLY A 56 -8.72 -7.68 -4.67
CA GLY A 56 -9.36 -6.37 -4.75
C GLY A 56 -8.57 -5.39 -5.62
N LEU A 57 -9.03 -4.14 -5.74
CA LEU A 57 -8.40 -3.16 -6.64
C LEU A 57 -6.88 -3.04 -6.42
N ALA A 58 -6.41 -3.02 -5.17
CA ALA A 58 -4.98 -2.96 -4.87
C ALA A 58 -4.21 -4.19 -5.36
N GLY A 59 -4.65 -5.40 -4.99
CA GLY A 59 -3.95 -6.63 -5.35
C GLY A 59 -4.07 -6.98 -6.84
N GLY A 60 -5.22 -6.70 -7.45
CA GLY A 60 -5.41 -6.81 -8.90
C GLY A 60 -4.51 -5.86 -9.69
N ALA A 61 -4.44 -4.58 -9.29
CA ALA A 61 -3.55 -3.61 -9.92
C ALA A 61 -2.07 -3.98 -9.73
N ALA A 62 -1.67 -4.38 -8.52
CA ALA A 62 -0.31 -4.84 -8.25
C ALA A 62 0.05 -6.08 -9.09
N ALA A 63 -0.87 -7.05 -9.21
CA ALA A 63 -0.65 -8.25 -10.01
C ALA A 63 -0.46 -7.92 -11.49
N ALA A 64 -1.31 -7.04 -12.05
CA ALA A 64 -1.21 -6.60 -13.43
C ALA A 64 0.12 -5.87 -13.68
N THR A 65 0.45 -4.85 -12.88
CA THR A 65 1.68 -4.06 -13.05
C THR A 65 2.95 -4.92 -12.90
N LEU A 66 2.99 -5.84 -11.93
CA LEU A 66 4.14 -6.72 -11.74
C LEU A 66 4.21 -7.81 -12.83
N GLY A 67 3.07 -8.32 -13.28
CA GLY A 67 3.01 -9.23 -14.44
C GLY A 67 3.56 -8.58 -15.70
N GLU A 68 3.11 -7.36 -16.02
CA GLU A 68 3.62 -6.55 -17.14
C GLU A 68 5.12 -6.25 -17.00
N ALA A 69 5.60 -5.99 -15.78
CA ALA A 69 7.01 -5.78 -15.52
C ALA A 69 7.87 -7.05 -15.69
N GLY A 70 7.26 -8.23 -15.84
CA GLY A 70 7.92 -9.50 -16.15
C GLY A 70 8.19 -10.40 -14.94
N TYR A 71 7.52 -10.18 -13.81
CA TYR A 71 7.62 -11.06 -12.64
C TYR A 71 6.72 -12.30 -12.80
N ASN A 72 7.06 -13.39 -12.11
CA ASN A 72 6.15 -14.53 -11.96
C ASN A 72 5.16 -14.22 -10.82
N VAL A 73 3.92 -13.87 -11.14
CA VAL A 73 2.93 -13.44 -10.15
C VAL A 73 1.91 -14.54 -9.88
N LEU A 74 1.77 -14.91 -8.61
CA LEU A 74 0.71 -15.78 -8.11
C LEU A 74 -0.27 -14.92 -7.31
N ASN A 75 -1.50 -14.78 -7.78
CA ASN A 75 -2.51 -13.94 -7.15
C ASN A 75 -3.65 -14.78 -6.60
N PHE A 76 -3.87 -14.70 -5.29
CA PHE A 76 -4.83 -15.53 -4.57
C PHE A 76 -5.99 -14.70 -4.04
N CYS A 77 -7.22 -15.22 -4.20
CA CYS A 77 -8.41 -14.70 -3.51
C CYS A 77 -8.91 -15.72 -2.49
N TYR A 78 -9.37 -15.22 -1.34
CA TYR A 78 -10.07 -16.04 -0.36
C TYR A 78 -11.56 -16.16 -0.67
N GLN A 79 -12.13 -15.17 -1.37
CA GLN A 79 -13.55 -15.12 -1.72
C GLN A 79 -13.91 -16.13 -2.82
N ASP A 80 -15.20 -16.46 -2.93
CA ASP A 80 -15.77 -17.30 -4.00
C ASP A 80 -15.40 -16.84 -5.42
N SER A 81 -15.14 -15.54 -5.61
CA SER A 81 -14.61 -15.03 -6.85
C SER A 81 -13.70 -13.81 -6.66
N PRO A 82 -12.74 -13.59 -7.58
CA PRO A 82 -11.88 -12.42 -7.54
C PRO A 82 -12.63 -11.07 -7.57
N ARG A 83 -13.86 -11.07 -8.09
CA ARG A 83 -14.71 -9.87 -8.24
C ARG A 83 -15.53 -9.53 -6.99
N ARG A 84 -15.45 -10.34 -5.92
CA ARG A 84 -16.20 -10.15 -4.67
C ARG A 84 -15.43 -9.40 -3.58
N ALA A 85 -14.29 -8.80 -3.91
CA ALA A 85 -13.58 -7.93 -2.99
C ALA A 85 -14.40 -6.65 -2.71
N HIS A 86 -14.35 -6.15 -1.48
CA HIS A 86 -15.16 -5.00 -1.04
C HIS A 86 -14.92 -3.74 -1.88
N SER A 87 -13.75 -3.62 -2.51
CA SER A 87 -13.41 -2.51 -3.40
C SER A 87 -14.39 -2.34 -4.59
N ILE A 88 -15.17 -3.35 -4.96
CA ILE A 88 -16.20 -3.23 -6.00
C ILE A 88 -17.42 -2.42 -5.55
N ALA A 89 -17.63 -2.27 -4.26
CA ALA A 89 -18.75 -1.53 -3.68
C ALA A 89 -18.45 -0.03 -3.52
N ALA A 90 -17.26 0.44 -3.93
CA ALA A 90 -16.89 1.85 -3.86
C ALA A 90 -17.78 2.70 -4.79
N GLN A 91 -18.23 3.87 -4.31
CA GLN A 91 -19.18 4.73 -5.05
C GLN A 91 -18.67 6.15 -5.28
N GLY A 92 -18.00 6.76 -4.30
CA GLY A 92 -17.69 8.20 -4.32
C GLY A 92 -16.69 8.64 -5.40
N GLY A 93 -15.61 7.87 -5.62
CA GLY A 93 -14.58 8.18 -6.61
C GLY A 93 -13.16 8.01 -6.07
N ILE A 94 -12.18 8.49 -6.86
CA ILE A 94 -10.75 8.47 -6.51
C ILE A 94 -10.24 9.91 -6.56
N ASN A 95 -9.72 10.40 -5.44
CA ASN A 95 -9.08 11.71 -5.35
C ASN A 95 -7.75 11.71 -6.14
N ALA A 96 -7.50 12.77 -6.89
CA ALA A 96 -6.25 12.95 -7.61
C ALA A 96 -6.00 14.44 -7.84
N ALA A 97 -4.75 14.88 -7.66
CA ALA A 97 -4.34 16.25 -7.95
C ALA A 97 -4.24 16.43 -9.48
N LYS A 98 -5.33 16.84 -10.14
CA LYS A 98 -5.42 16.89 -11.61
C LYS A 98 -5.23 18.29 -12.18
N ASN A 99 -5.42 19.33 -11.37
CA ASN A 99 -5.38 20.72 -11.79
C ASN A 99 -6.26 20.96 -13.03
N TYR A 100 -7.56 20.69 -12.87
CA TYR A 100 -8.53 21.04 -13.92
C TYR A 100 -8.49 22.56 -14.16
N GLN A 101 -8.85 23.00 -15.35
CA GLN A 101 -8.61 24.36 -15.86
C GLN A 101 -8.64 25.46 -14.77
N ASN A 102 -7.45 25.78 -14.25
CA ASN A 102 -7.16 26.82 -13.26
C ASN A 102 -7.90 26.70 -11.91
N ASP A 103 -8.18 25.50 -11.40
CA ASP A 103 -8.69 25.29 -10.03
C ASP A 103 -7.61 25.48 -8.94
N GLY A 104 -6.33 25.56 -9.33
CA GLY A 104 -5.19 25.76 -8.43
C GLY A 104 -4.86 24.53 -7.59
N ASP A 105 -5.34 23.35 -8.00
CA ASP A 105 -5.05 22.09 -7.34
C ASP A 105 -3.55 21.73 -7.47
N SER A 106 -3.03 21.04 -6.46
CA SER A 106 -1.63 20.63 -6.42
C SER A 106 -1.43 19.39 -5.56
N ILE A 107 -0.37 18.63 -5.87
CA ILE A 107 0.04 17.46 -5.08
C ILE A 107 0.25 17.84 -3.61
N PHE A 108 0.81 19.03 -3.35
CA PHE A 108 1.03 19.52 -2.00
C PHE A 108 -0.28 19.68 -1.23
N ARG A 109 -1.32 20.27 -1.84
CA ARG A 109 -2.64 20.44 -1.20
C ARG A 109 -3.29 19.08 -0.90
N LEU A 110 -3.31 18.18 -1.88
CA LEU A 110 -3.82 16.82 -1.69
C LEU A 110 -3.13 16.12 -0.51
N PHE A 111 -1.80 16.23 -0.42
CA PHE A 111 -1.02 15.59 0.64
C PHE A 111 -1.23 16.27 2.00
N PHE A 112 -1.26 17.60 2.05
CA PHE A 112 -1.53 18.36 3.26
C PHE A 112 -2.90 18.02 3.85
N ASP A 113 -3.95 17.99 3.02
CA ASP A 113 -5.30 17.62 3.44
C ASP A 113 -5.37 16.16 3.90
N THR A 114 -4.58 15.26 3.29
CA THR A 114 -4.48 13.85 3.71
C THR A 114 -3.84 13.71 5.09
N ILE A 115 -2.76 14.44 5.39
CA ILE A 115 -2.14 14.44 6.72
C ILE A 115 -3.12 15.00 7.74
N LYS A 116 -3.69 16.17 7.46
CA LYS A 116 -4.59 16.86 8.38
C LYS A 116 -5.85 16.05 8.69
N GLY A 117 -6.39 15.33 7.71
CA GLY A 117 -7.58 14.49 7.89
C GLY A 117 -7.29 13.09 8.44
N GLY A 118 -6.02 12.70 8.53
CA GLY A 118 -5.58 11.38 8.97
C GLY A 118 -5.05 11.33 10.41
N ASP A 119 -4.77 12.48 11.03
CA ASP A 119 -4.62 12.67 12.49
C ASP A 119 -6.00 12.65 13.18
#